data_AF-A0A354GUT9-F1
#
_entry.id   AF-A0A354GUT9-F1
#
_cell.length_a   1.000
_cell.length_b   1.000
_cell.length_c   1.000
_cell.angle_alpha   90.00
_cell.angle_beta   90.00
_cell.angle_gamma   90.00
#
_symmetry.space_group_name_H-M   'P 1'
#
loop_
_entity.id
_entity.type
_entity.pdbx_description
1 polymer ?
#
loop_
_entity_poly.entity_id
_entity_poly.type
_entity_poly.pdbx_seq_one_letter_code
_entity_poly.pdbx_strand_id
1 'polypeptide(L)'
;MRTLKFIVAPALILGLLIGLAALRAADEAPKYTIKEVMKMAHQGGSPLYKRVSSGKGSKEDKKKLVDLYTALAADMPTKGDAESWKDKTSALLDAAKAIEDGKEGATKDLQKAADCKACHTVHKGK
;
A
#
# COMPACT_ATOMS: atom_id res chain seq x y z
N MET A 1 2.52 51.36 -43.00
CA MET A 1 2.69 50.57 -44.25
C MET A 1 3.97 49.76 -44.16
N ARG A 2 3.85 48.43 -44.09
CA ARG A 2 4.71 47.43 -44.76
C ARG A 2 4.25 46.05 -44.32
N THR A 3 3.39 45.47 -45.15
CA THR A 3 3.02 44.07 -45.17
C THR A 3 4.20 43.21 -45.67
N LEU A 4 4.44 42.07 -45.05
CA LEU A 4 4.96 40.91 -45.77
C LEU A 4 4.33 39.63 -45.22
N LYS A 5 3.59 38.94 -46.10
CA LYS A 5 2.95 37.64 -45.95
C LYS A 5 3.85 36.60 -46.61
N PHE A 6 4.13 35.47 -45.96
CA PHE A 6 4.38 34.12 -46.52
C PHE A 6 4.20 33.12 -45.34
N ILE A 7 3.04 32.47 -45.13
CA ILE A 7 2.47 31.23 -45.74
C ILE A 7 3.27 29.94 -45.42
N VAL A 8 2.52 28.88 -45.07
CA VAL A 8 2.81 27.42 -44.97
C VAL A 8 3.38 26.95 -43.61
N ALA A 9 2.97 25.89 -42.91
CA ALA A 9 1.79 25.01 -42.74
C ALA A 9 2.16 24.05 -41.55
N PRO A 10 1.21 23.30 -40.96
CA PRO A 10 1.29 22.78 -39.58
C PRO A 10 1.97 21.40 -39.47
N ALA A 11 2.54 21.08 -38.30
CA ALA A 11 2.88 19.71 -37.93
C ALA A 11 2.81 19.51 -36.41
N LEU A 12 1.92 18.59 -36.02
CA LEU A 12 1.84 17.93 -34.72
C LEU A 12 3.22 17.46 -34.23
N ILE A 13 3.45 17.51 -32.91
CA ILE A 13 3.83 16.32 -32.13
C ILE A 13 3.46 16.54 -30.65
N LEU A 14 2.75 15.53 -30.19
CA LEU A 14 2.34 15.16 -28.85
C LEU A 14 3.51 15.19 -27.85
N GLY A 15 3.30 15.80 -26.69
CA GLY A 15 4.25 15.79 -25.58
C GLY A 15 3.54 16.01 -24.26
N LEU A 16 2.59 15.14 -23.95
CA LEU A 16 1.94 15.04 -22.64
C LEU A 16 2.99 14.70 -21.58
N LEU A 17 3.63 15.71 -21.01
CA LEU A 17 4.36 15.59 -19.75
C LEU A 17 3.45 16.05 -18.61
N ILE A 18 2.35 15.34 -18.40
CA ILE A 18 1.68 15.33 -17.10
C ILE A 18 2.46 14.33 -16.24
N GLY A 19 3.59 14.80 -15.71
CA GLY A 19 4.24 14.25 -14.53
C GLY A 19 4.14 15.27 -13.41
N LEU A 20 2.93 15.79 -13.18
CA LEU A 20 2.61 16.71 -12.10
C LEU A 20 3.00 16.03 -10.79
N ALA A 21 3.93 16.68 -10.09
CA ALA A 21 4.31 16.44 -8.71
C ALA A 21 3.25 15.69 -7.88
N ALA A 22 3.48 14.40 -7.66
CA ALA A 22 3.11 13.76 -6.40
C ALA A 22 4.31 13.88 -5.45
N LEU A 23 4.72 15.12 -5.18
CA LEU A 23 5.53 15.41 -4.00
C LEU A 23 4.58 15.30 -2.81
N ARG A 24 4.63 14.18 -2.06
CA ARG A 24 4.36 14.15 -0.61
C ARG A 24 4.63 12.80 0.06
N ALA A 25 5.67 12.85 0.90
CA ALA A 25 5.96 12.06 2.11
C ALA A 25 6.42 10.59 1.96
N ALA A 26 7.75 10.40 1.84
CA ALA A 26 8.55 9.47 2.66
C ALA A 26 10.01 9.45 2.13
N ASP A 27 10.85 10.39 2.54
CA ASP A 27 12.30 10.34 2.29
C ASP A 27 13.03 9.38 3.25
N GLU A 28 12.28 8.69 4.13
CA GLU A 28 12.79 7.60 4.95
C GLU A 28 12.26 6.28 4.42
N ALA A 29 13.18 5.36 4.16
CA ALA A 29 12.85 3.99 3.80
C ALA A 29 11.90 3.39 4.85
N PRO A 30 10.93 2.54 4.43
CA PRO A 30 10.06 1.85 5.38
C PRO A 30 10.88 1.17 6.49
N LYS A 31 10.41 1.32 7.73
CA LYS A 31 11.05 0.74 8.93
C LYS A 31 11.30 -0.78 8.81
N TYR A 32 10.49 -1.46 8.01
CA TYR A 32 10.58 -2.88 7.72
C TYR A 32 10.44 -3.10 6.22
N THR A 33 11.22 -4.03 5.69
CA THR A 33 11.02 -4.53 4.33
C THR A 33 9.72 -5.34 4.23
N ILE A 34 9.14 -5.46 3.03
CA ILE A 34 7.99 -6.36 2.77
C ILE A 34 8.23 -7.76 3.33
N LYS A 35 9.44 -8.33 3.17
CA LYS A 35 9.77 -9.68 3.63
C LYS A 35 9.73 -9.80 5.15
N GLU A 36 10.24 -8.80 5.87
CA GLU A 36 10.17 -8.75 7.32
C GLU A 36 8.74 -8.60 7.80
N VAL A 37 7.93 -7.75 7.16
CA VAL A 37 6.51 -7.63 7.48
C VAL A 37 5.80 -8.97 7.30
N MET A 38 6.00 -9.65 6.17
CA MET A 38 5.39 -10.96 5.94
C MET A 38 5.84 -11.99 6.99
N LYS A 39 7.12 -12.01 7.35
CA LYS A 39 7.66 -12.92 8.37
C LYS A 39 7.09 -12.64 9.77
N MET A 40 7.04 -11.38 10.18
CA MET A 40 6.60 -10.99 11.52
C MET A 40 5.07 -11.00 11.68
N ALA A 41 4.32 -10.62 10.64
CA ALA A 41 2.87 -10.52 10.69
C ALA A 41 2.16 -11.84 10.30
N HIS A 42 2.63 -12.52 9.25
CA HIS A 42 1.85 -13.54 8.54
C HIS A 42 2.43 -14.97 8.59
N GLN A 43 3.65 -15.17 9.08
CA GLN A 43 4.29 -16.49 9.17
C GLN A 43 4.34 -17.02 10.62
N GLY A 44 4.64 -18.32 10.75
CA GLY A 44 4.74 -19.03 12.04
C GLY A 44 3.48 -19.80 12.44
N GLY A 45 3.55 -20.57 13.52
CA GLY A 45 2.43 -21.40 13.99
C GLY A 45 1.26 -20.61 14.57
N SER A 46 1.52 -19.41 15.09
CA SER A 46 0.50 -18.47 15.57
C SER A 46 0.84 -17.06 15.06
N PRO A 47 0.58 -16.75 13.78
CA PRO A 47 0.95 -15.46 13.18
C PRO A 47 0.30 -14.29 13.91
N LEU A 48 1.03 -13.18 14.04
CA LEU A 48 0.54 -11.96 14.71
C LEU A 48 -0.81 -11.49 14.14
N TYR A 49 -0.93 -11.42 12.81
CA TYR A 49 -2.19 -11.08 12.13
C TYR A 49 -3.34 -11.95 12.63
N LYS A 50 -3.14 -13.27 12.76
CA LYS A 50 -4.19 -14.20 13.14
C LYS A 50 -4.57 -14.05 14.61
N ARG A 51 -3.62 -13.76 15.50
CA ARG A 51 -3.91 -13.43 16.91
C ARG A 51 -4.77 -12.18 17.00
N VAL A 52 -4.37 -11.10 16.34
CA VAL A 52 -5.10 -9.82 16.34
C VAL A 52 -6.49 -9.97 15.71
N SER A 53 -6.58 -10.57 14.53
CA SER A 53 -7.83 -10.73 13.78
C SER A 53 -8.79 -11.76 14.37
N SER A 54 -8.36 -12.58 15.34
CA SER A 54 -9.24 -13.45 16.13
C SER A 54 -9.61 -12.88 17.49
N GLY A 55 -9.20 -11.65 17.81
CA GLY A 55 -9.46 -11.02 19.11
C GLY A 55 -8.59 -11.54 20.25
N LYS A 56 -7.57 -12.37 19.95
CA LYS A 56 -6.64 -12.95 20.93
C LYS A 56 -5.33 -12.17 21.09
N GLY A 57 -5.13 -11.12 20.29
CA GLY A 57 -3.94 -10.29 20.35
C GLY A 57 -3.97 -9.33 21.55
N SER A 58 -2.82 -9.16 22.20
CA SER A 58 -2.64 -8.13 23.24
C SER A 58 -2.67 -6.70 22.66
N LYS A 59 -2.60 -5.69 23.52
CA LYS A 59 -2.47 -4.28 23.09
C LYS A 59 -1.18 -4.06 22.29
N GLU A 60 -0.11 -4.71 22.70
CA GLU A 60 1.20 -4.68 22.03
C GLU A 60 1.14 -5.39 20.68
N ASP A 61 0.42 -6.51 20.57
CA ASP A 61 0.19 -7.19 19.29
C ASP A 61 -0.53 -6.28 18.30
N LYS A 62 -1.60 -5.59 18.73
CA LYS A 62 -2.35 -4.65 17.88
C LYS A 62 -1.46 -3.52 17.37
N LYS A 63 -0.74 -2.86 18.27
CA LYS A 63 0.24 -1.81 17.94
C LYS A 63 1.31 -2.30 16.97
N LYS A 64 1.85 -3.49 17.23
CA LYS A 64 2.90 -4.06 16.39
C LYS A 64 2.37 -4.34 14.98
N LEU A 65 1.13 -4.81 14.86
CA LEU A 65 0.52 -5.04 13.56
C LEU A 65 0.31 -3.73 12.79
N VAL A 66 -0.13 -2.66 13.47
CA VAL A 66 -0.27 -1.32 12.86
C VAL A 66 1.09 -0.78 12.40
N ASP A 67 2.14 -0.90 13.21
CA ASP A 67 3.52 -0.50 12.85
C ASP A 67 4.02 -1.24 11.60
N LEU A 68 3.81 -2.56 11.54
CA LEU A 68 4.19 -3.39 10.40
C LEU A 68 3.41 -3.05 9.13
N TYR A 69 2.10 -2.83 9.22
CA TYR A 69 1.29 -2.44 8.05
C TYR A 69 1.49 -1.00 7.61
N THR A 70 1.89 -0.12 8.51
CA THR A 70 2.32 1.24 8.16
C THR A 70 3.56 1.17 7.28
N ALA A 71 4.56 0.36 7.67
CA ALA A 71 5.74 0.13 6.85
C ALA A 71 5.38 -0.51 5.50
N LEU A 72 4.49 -1.51 5.49
CA LEU A 72 4.06 -2.17 4.25
C LEU A 72 3.37 -1.23 3.26
N ALA A 73 2.49 -0.35 3.75
CA ALA A 73 1.78 0.62 2.93
C ALA A 73 2.67 1.77 2.43
N ALA A 74 3.80 2.02 3.11
CA ALA A 74 4.81 2.97 2.68
C ALA A 74 5.81 2.38 1.65
N ASP A 75 5.90 1.05 1.55
CA ASP A 75 6.76 0.37 0.59
C ASP A 75 6.11 0.29 -0.80
N MET A 76 6.90 -0.03 -1.83
CA MET A 76 6.44 -0.25 -3.20
C MET A 76 6.38 -1.75 -3.54
N PRO A 77 5.41 -2.20 -4.35
CA PRO A 77 5.32 -3.60 -4.70
C PRO A 77 6.52 -4.02 -5.56
N THR A 78 7.13 -5.18 -5.24
CA THR A 78 8.18 -5.77 -6.09
C THR A 78 7.67 -6.22 -7.46
N LYS A 79 6.35 -6.41 -7.60
CA LYS A 79 5.67 -6.82 -8.82
C LYS A 79 4.24 -6.30 -8.84
N GLY A 80 3.72 -6.02 -10.03
CA GLY A 80 2.34 -5.62 -10.23
C GLY A 80 2.15 -4.12 -10.08
N ASP A 81 0.89 -3.70 -10.04
CA ASP A 81 0.53 -2.29 -10.10
C ASP A 81 0.58 -1.60 -8.72
N ALA A 82 1.00 -0.33 -8.69
CA ALA A 82 1.17 0.46 -7.47
C ALA A 82 -0.17 0.88 -6.84
N GLU A 83 -1.21 1.12 -7.63
CA GLU A 83 -2.56 1.41 -7.14
C GLU A 83 -3.15 0.16 -6.48
N SER A 84 -3.06 -1.00 -7.13
CA SER A 84 -3.45 -2.29 -6.53
C SER A 84 -2.73 -2.56 -5.20
N TRP A 85 -1.45 -2.22 -5.10
CA TRP A 85 -0.69 -2.36 -3.86
C TRP A 85 -1.20 -1.41 -2.77
N LYS A 86 -1.36 -0.13 -3.11
CA LYS A 86 -1.85 0.90 -2.20
C LYS A 86 -3.22 0.52 -1.64
N ASP A 87 -4.14 0.08 -2.50
CA ASP A 87 -5.50 -0.32 -2.08
C ASP A 87 -5.47 -1.46 -1.06
N LYS A 88 -4.72 -2.52 -1.37
CA LYS A 88 -4.65 -3.71 -0.51
C LYS A 88 -3.95 -3.42 0.82
N THR A 89 -2.84 -2.69 0.79
CA THR A 89 -2.05 -2.39 1.99
C THR A 89 -2.73 -1.34 2.87
N SER A 90 -3.41 -0.35 2.29
CA SER A 90 -4.22 0.62 3.04
C SER A 90 -5.40 -0.06 3.71
N ALA A 91 -6.11 -0.97 3.03
CA ALA A 91 -7.20 -1.74 3.64
C ALA A 91 -6.73 -2.58 4.84
N LEU A 92 -5.54 -3.18 4.76
CA LEU A 92 -4.91 -3.89 5.89
C LEU A 92 -4.60 -2.94 7.06
N LEU A 93 -3.98 -1.80 6.77
CA LEU A 93 -3.59 -0.81 7.76
C LEU A 93 -4.81 -0.21 8.48
N ASP A 94 -5.84 0.17 7.73
CA ASP A 94 -7.05 0.78 8.27
C ASP A 94 -7.82 -0.22 9.15
N ALA A 95 -7.92 -1.47 8.73
CA ALA A 95 -8.53 -2.51 9.55
C ALA A 95 -7.73 -2.79 10.83
N ALA A 96 -6.40 -2.79 10.77
CA ALA A 96 -5.56 -2.95 11.95
C ALA A 96 -5.71 -1.77 12.94
N LYS A 97 -5.73 -0.53 12.44
CA LYS A 97 -6.00 0.67 13.26
C LYS A 97 -7.38 0.61 13.90
N ALA A 98 -8.41 0.19 13.15
CA ALA A 98 -9.76 0.03 13.69
C ALA A 98 -9.81 -0.99 14.84
N ILE A 99 -9.01 -2.06 14.81
CA ILE A 99 -8.90 -3.03 15.92
C ILE A 99 -8.14 -2.43 17.12
N GLU A 100 -7.10 -1.63 16.86
CA GLU A 100 -6.38 -0.89 17.91
C GLU A 100 -7.32 0.08 18.64
N ASP A 101 -8.12 0.81 17.88
CA ASP A 101 -9.13 1.77 18.37
C ASP A 101 -10.34 1.09 19.06
N GLY A 102 -10.43 -0.24 19.00
CA GLY A 102 -11.53 -0.99 19.61
C GLY A 102 -12.86 -0.91 18.86
N LYS A 103 -12.84 -0.60 17.55
CA LYS A 103 -14.06 -0.53 16.74
C LYS A 103 -14.69 -1.91 16.59
N GLU A 104 -16.01 -1.98 16.78
CA GLU A 104 -16.77 -3.22 16.58
C GLU A 104 -16.68 -3.69 15.12
N GLY A 105 -16.61 -5.01 14.92
CA GLY A 105 -16.53 -5.60 13.58
C GLY A 105 -15.14 -5.55 12.91
N ALA A 106 -14.21 -4.72 13.40
CA ALA A 106 -12.90 -4.52 12.77
C ALA A 106 -12.06 -5.80 12.61
N THR A 107 -12.24 -6.80 13.49
CA THR A 107 -11.59 -8.11 13.37
C THR A 107 -12.04 -8.86 12.11
N LYS A 108 -13.32 -8.77 11.72
CA LYS A 108 -13.85 -9.36 10.48
C LYS A 108 -13.33 -8.60 9.26
N ASP A 109 -13.23 -7.28 9.35
CA ASP A 109 -12.72 -6.47 8.25
C ASP A 109 -11.23 -6.75 7.99
N LEU A 110 -10.43 -6.93 9.04
CA LEU A 110 -9.04 -7.34 8.89
C LEU A 110 -8.93 -8.75 8.27
N GLN A 111 -9.82 -9.69 8.63
CA GLN A 111 -9.84 -11.02 8.01
C GLN A 111 -10.17 -10.97 6.52
N LYS A 112 -11.08 -10.08 6.10
CA LYS A 112 -11.41 -9.87 4.68
C LYS A 112 -10.28 -9.18 3.93
N ALA A 113 -9.67 -8.15 4.52
CA ALA A 113 -8.56 -7.41 3.92
C ALA A 113 -7.32 -8.28 3.76
N ALA A 114 -7.08 -9.21 4.68
CA ALA A 114 -6.00 -10.19 4.62
C ALA A 114 -6.29 -11.35 3.65
N ASP A 115 -6.66 -11.01 2.41
CA ASP A 115 -6.75 -11.97 1.31
C ASP A 115 -5.34 -12.33 0.80
N CYS A 116 -4.73 -13.29 1.49
CA CYS A 116 -3.39 -13.79 1.18
C CYS A 116 -3.23 -14.19 -0.28
N LYS A 117 -4.28 -14.74 -0.91
CA LYS A 117 -4.22 -15.22 -2.30
C LYS A 117 -4.28 -14.04 -3.26
N ALA A 118 -5.26 -13.15 -3.09
CA ALA A 118 -5.41 -12.00 -3.99
C ALA A 118 -4.19 -11.07 -3.97
N CYS A 119 -3.56 -10.87 -2.80
CA CYS A 119 -2.34 -10.08 -2.71
C CYS A 119 -1.14 -10.81 -3.34
N HIS A 120 -0.90 -12.06 -2.95
CA HIS A 120 0.31 -12.77 -3.40
C HIS A 120 0.28 -13.16 -4.88
N THR A 121 -0.88 -13.41 -5.49
CA THR A 121 -0.96 -13.68 -6.93
C THR A 121 -0.45 -12.51 -7.77
N VAL A 122 -0.67 -11.27 -7.32
CA VAL A 122 -0.27 -10.07 -8.04
C VAL A 122 1.14 -9.61 -7.65
N HIS A 123 1.42 -9.56 -6.34
CA HIS A 123 2.55 -8.80 -5.80
C HIS A 123 3.68 -9.62 -5.22
N LYS A 124 3.51 -10.94 -5.02
CA LYS A 124 4.60 -11.77 -4.49
C LYS A 124 5.65 -11.98 -5.58
N GLY A 125 6.81 -11.37 -5.40
CA GLY A 125 8.01 -11.65 -6.18
C GLY A 125 8.46 -13.11 -6.05
N LYS A 126 9.31 -13.55 -6.97
CA LYS A 126 9.96 -14.87 -6.90
C LYS A 126 11.05 -14.90 -5.84
#